data_AF-A0A2V9KLU7-F1
#
_entry.id   AF-A0A2V9KLU7-F1
#
_cell.length_a   1.000
_cell.length_b   1.000
_cell.length_c   1.000
_cell.angle_alpha   90.00
_cell.angle_beta   90.00
_cell.angle_gamma   90.00
#
_symmetry.space_group_name_H-M   'P 1'
#
loop_
_entity.id
_entity.type
_entity.pdbx_description
1 polymer ?
#
loop_
_entity_poly.entity_id
_entity_poly.type
_entity_poly.pdbx_seq_one_letter_code
_entity_poly.pdbx_strand_id
1 'polypeptide(L)'
;MKAEYAERWHAEHDPKPATQTAIETTSFYAPPGYDEDREHLWNFFESVRTRRPSVEDATFGNNTAVACHMANYSYFHKAIAVWDGAKREIKG
;
A
#
# COMPACT_ATOMS: atom_id res chain seq x y z
N MET A 1 -29.42 2.92 21.41
CA MET A 1 -28.35 3.73 20.79
C MET A 1 -27.38 2.91 19.93
N LYS A 2 -26.61 1.94 20.45
CA LYS A 2 -25.70 1.13 19.59
C LYS A 2 -26.42 0.22 18.59
N ALA A 3 -27.48 -0.47 18.99
CA ALA A 3 -28.21 -1.40 18.11
C ALA A 3 -28.93 -0.69 16.95
N GLU A 4 -29.62 0.41 17.25
CA GLU A 4 -30.35 1.22 16.28
C GLU A 4 -29.43 1.94 15.28
N TYR A 5 -28.25 2.39 15.75
CA TYR A 5 -27.19 2.88 14.87
C TYR A 5 -26.67 1.78 13.94
N ALA A 6 -26.42 0.57 14.48
CA ALA A 6 -25.94 -0.55 13.68
C ALA A 6 -26.97 -0.97 12.62
N GLU A 7 -28.25 -1.09 12.96
CA GLU A 7 -29.31 -1.41 11.99
C GLU A 7 -29.36 -0.40 10.85
N ARG A 8 -29.33 0.90 11.17
CA ARG A 8 -29.32 1.95 10.14
C ARG A 8 -28.06 1.90 9.28
N TRP A 9 -26.90 1.72 9.89
CA TRP A 9 -25.63 1.62 9.17
C TRP A 9 -25.63 0.45 8.19
N HIS A 10 -26.09 -0.72 8.63
CA HIS A 10 -26.21 -1.91 7.76
C HIS A 10 -27.23 -1.67 6.63
N ALA A 11 -28.38 -1.07 6.91
CA ALA A 11 -29.38 -0.76 5.89
C ALA A 11 -28.86 0.23 4.82
N GLU A 12 -28.00 1.18 5.21
CA GLU A 12 -27.44 2.21 4.33
C GLU A 12 -26.18 1.74 3.57
N HIS A 13 -25.37 0.83 4.14
CA HIS A 13 -24.03 0.51 3.63
C HIS A 13 -23.80 -0.95 3.21
N ASP A 14 -24.63 -1.89 3.65
CA ASP A 14 -24.41 -3.28 3.26
C ASP A 14 -24.63 -3.43 1.74
N PRO A 15 -23.71 -4.10 1.04
CA PRO A 15 -23.88 -4.36 -0.38
C PRO A 15 -25.13 -5.23 -0.59
N LYS A 16 -26.00 -4.81 -1.52
CA LYS A 16 -27.22 -5.54 -1.83
C LYS A 16 -26.88 -6.94 -2.36
N PRO A 17 -27.72 -7.96 -2.07
CA PRO A 17 -27.55 -9.28 -2.66
C PRO A 17 -27.42 -9.17 -4.19
N ALA A 18 -26.46 -9.91 -4.76
CA ALA A 18 -26.13 -9.94 -6.18
C ALA A 18 -25.62 -8.61 -6.81
N THR A 19 -25.28 -7.57 -6.03
CA THR A 19 -24.63 -6.35 -6.55
C THR A 19 -23.12 -6.29 -6.34
N GLN A 20 -22.54 -7.31 -5.69
CA GLN A 20 -21.10 -7.37 -5.51
C GLN A 20 -20.42 -7.72 -6.83
N THR A 21 -19.46 -6.91 -7.23
CA THR A 21 -18.58 -7.19 -8.37
C THR A 21 -17.28 -7.75 -7.82
N ALA A 22 -16.78 -8.85 -8.38
CA ALA A 22 -15.47 -9.36 -8.02
C ALA A 22 -14.43 -8.29 -8.40
N ILE A 23 -13.76 -7.74 -7.39
CA ILE A 23 -12.60 -6.89 -7.60
C ILE A 23 -11.42 -7.85 -7.75
N GLU A 24 -10.80 -7.83 -8.92
CA GLU A 24 -9.59 -8.61 -9.17
C GLU A 24 -8.48 -8.02 -8.28
N THR A 25 -8.12 -8.76 -7.23
CA THR A 25 -7.06 -8.37 -6.31
C THR A 25 -5.88 -9.31 -6.50
N THR A 26 -4.68 -8.73 -6.59
CA THR A 26 -3.43 -9.49 -6.52
C THR A 26 -2.85 -9.31 -5.13
N SER A 27 -2.77 -10.40 -4.38
CA SER A 27 -2.11 -10.40 -3.08
C SER A 27 -0.70 -10.93 -3.20
N PHE A 28 0.26 -10.26 -2.56
CA PHE A 28 1.63 -10.69 -2.47
C PHE A 28 1.92 -11.09 -1.03
N TYR A 29 2.45 -12.30 -0.83
CA TYR A 29 2.82 -12.81 0.49
C TYR A 29 4.25 -13.32 0.44
N ALA A 30 4.98 -13.06 1.52
CA ALA A 30 6.26 -13.72 1.73
C ALA A 30 6.04 -15.22 2.01
N PRO A 31 6.99 -16.10 1.64
CA PRO A 31 6.91 -17.51 1.96
C PRO A 31 6.78 -17.77 3.46
N PRO A 32 6.18 -18.90 3.89
CA PRO A 32 6.14 -19.27 5.30
C PRO A 32 7.54 -19.31 5.92
N GLY A 33 7.70 -18.66 7.08
CA GLY A 33 8.98 -18.58 7.79
C GLY A 33 9.98 -17.57 7.22
N TYR A 34 9.57 -16.74 6.25
CA TYR A 34 10.37 -15.60 5.80
C TYR A 34 10.49 -14.57 6.95
N ASP A 35 11.72 -14.19 7.24
CA ASP A 35 12.07 -13.19 8.24
C ASP A 35 12.64 -11.98 7.51
N GLU A 36 11.82 -10.94 7.37
CA GLU A 36 12.18 -9.76 6.60
C GLU A 36 13.39 -9.04 7.19
N ASP A 37 13.48 -8.91 8.52
CA ASP A 37 14.60 -8.22 9.17
C ASP A 37 15.94 -8.90 8.85
N ARG A 38 15.97 -10.23 8.91
CA ARG A 38 17.17 -11.01 8.60
C ARG A 38 17.61 -10.85 7.14
N GLU A 39 16.66 -10.86 6.22
CA GLU A 39 16.94 -10.74 4.78
C GLU A 39 17.38 -9.34 4.39
N HIS A 40 16.74 -8.29 4.95
CA HIS A 40 17.18 -6.90 4.73
C HIS A 40 18.60 -6.67 5.26
N LEU A 41 18.90 -7.15 6.47
CA LEU A 41 20.23 -7.04 7.06
C LEU A 41 21.29 -7.80 6.25
N TRP A 42 20.98 -9.03 5.82
CA TRP A 42 21.86 -9.81 4.95
C TRP A 42 22.18 -9.07 3.65
N ASN A 43 21.16 -8.56 2.95
CA ASN A 43 21.33 -7.81 1.70
C ASN A 43 22.16 -6.54 1.88
N PHE A 44 21.94 -5.82 2.98
CA PHE A 44 22.73 -4.65 3.34
C PHE A 44 24.21 -5.03 3.53
N PHE A 45 24.51 -6.00 4.40
CA PHE A 45 25.89 -6.41 4.66
C PHE A 45 26.59 -6.95 3.41
N GLU A 46 25.89 -7.73 2.58
CA GLU A 46 26.42 -8.21 1.30
C GLU A 46 26.73 -7.06 0.34
N SER A 47 25.88 -6.04 0.28
CA SER A 47 26.13 -4.84 -0.53
C SER A 47 27.39 -4.09 -0.09
N VAL A 48 27.57 -3.91 1.22
CA VAL A 48 28.76 -3.26 1.78
C VAL A 48 30.02 -4.09 1.52
N ARG A 49 29.97 -5.39 1.80
CA ARG A 49 31.11 -6.32 1.68
C ARG A 49 31.63 -6.42 0.25
N THR A 50 30.73 -6.49 -0.73
CA THR A 50 31.07 -6.71 -2.14
C THR A 50 31.14 -5.43 -2.96
N ARG A 51 30.66 -4.31 -2.39
CA ARG A 51 30.43 -3.04 -3.09
C ARG A 51 29.51 -3.15 -4.31
N ARG A 52 28.67 -4.18 -4.36
CA ARG A 52 27.56 -4.22 -5.31
C ARG A 52 26.47 -3.22 -4.89
N PRO A 53 25.65 -2.71 -5.83
CA PRO A 53 24.51 -1.86 -5.49
C PRO A 53 23.58 -2.53 -4.46
N SER A 54 23.03 -1.73 -3.54
CA SER A 54 22.00 -2.19 -2.61
C SER A 54 20.72 -2.55 -3.38
N VAL A 55 20.02 -3.60 -2.90
CA VAL A 55 18.76 -4.05 -3.51
C VAL A 55 17.70 -2.96 -3.41
N GLU A 56 17.64 -2.28 -2.27
CA GLU A 56 16.79 -1.12 -2.01
C GLU A 56 17.66 0.13 -1.94
N ASP A 57 17.70 0.88 -3.04
CA ASP A 57 18.49 2.09 -3.16
C ASP A 57 17.66 3.36 -2.89
N ALA A 58 18.27 4.53 -3.08
CA ALA A 58 17.58 5.81 -2.90
C ALA A 58 16.40 6.00 -3.86
N THR A 59 16.45 5.41 -5.06
CA THR A 59 15.34 5.48 -6.02
C THR A 59 14.16 4.66 -5.52
N PHE A 60 14.43 3.44 -5.04
CA PHE A 60 13.43 2.60 -4.39
C PHE A 60 12.78 3.32 -3.22
N GLY A 61 13.58 3.84 -2.29
CA GLY A 61 13.09 4.58 -1.12
C GLY A 61 12.24 5.80 -1.48
N ASN A 62 12.65 6.56 -2.51
CA ASN A 62 11.88 7.69 -3.02
C ASN A 62 10.50 7.25 -3.55
N ASN A 63 10.43 6.14 -4.29
CA ASN A 63 9.17 5.64 -4.83
C ASN A 63 8.23 5.15 -3.72
N THR A 64 8.76 4.47 -2.71
CA THR A 64 7.99 4.06 -1.52
C THR A 64 7.44 5.26 -0.77
N ALA A 65 8.25 6.32 -0.59
CA ALA A 65 7.79 7.56 0.03
C ALA A 65 6.66 8.24 -0.78
N VAL A 66 6.76 8.27 -2.11
CA VAL A 66 5.68 8.77 -2.99
C VAL A 66 4.40 7.98 -2.77
N ALA A 67 4.47 6.65 -2.72
CA ALA A 67 3.28 5.82 -2.47
C ALA A 67 2.64 6.13 -1.10
N CYS A 68 3.45 6.31 -0.04
CA CYS A 68 2.95 6.74 1.27
C CYS A 68 2.24 8.10 1.20
N HIS A 69 2.79 9.06 0.46
CA HIS A 69 2.13 10.36 0.26
C HIS A 69 0.83 10.25 -0.54
N MET A 70 0.75 9.34 -1.52
CA MET A 70 -0.49 9.06 -2.26
C MET A 70 -1.56 8.46 -1.34
N ALA A 71 -1.20 7.52 -0.47
CA ALA A 71 -2.12 6.97 0.53
C ALA A 71 -2.65 8.07 1.47
N ASN A 72 -1.76 8.95 1.93
CA ASN A 72 -2.14 10.11 2.75
C ASN A 72 -3.07 11.06 1.99
N TYR A 73 -2.76 11.40 0.73
CA TYR A 73 -3.62 12.23 -0.12
C TYR A 73 -5.01 11.61 -0.24
N SER A 74 -5.09 10.32 -0.58
CA SER A 74 -6.35 9.62 -0.72
C SER A 74 -7.18 9.65 0.58
N TYR A 75 -6.52 9.45 1.73
CA TYR A 75 -7.17 9.52 3.02
C TYR A 75 -7.77 10.90 3.33
N PHE A 76 -7.02 11.98 3.09
CA PHE A 76 -7.47 13.34 3.41
C PHE A 76 -8.48 13.89 2.40
N HIS A 77 -8.33 13.58 1.11
CA HIS A 77 -9.18 14.10 0.04
C HIS A 77 -10.38 13.20 -0.30
N LYS A 78 -10.45 11.99 0.28
CA LYS A 78 -11.49 11.00 -0.03
C LYS A 78 -11.61 10.70 -1.53
N ALA A 79 -10.46 10.69 -2.21
CA ALA A 79 -10.34 10.52 -3.65
C ALA A 79 -9.26 9.49 -4.00
N ILE A 80 -9.27 9.00 -5.24
CA ILE A 80 -8.21 8.13 -5.76
C ILE A 80 -6.98 8.99 -6.06
N ALA A 81 -5.87 8.71 -5.39
CA ALA A 81 -4.61 9.39 -5.68
C ALA A 81 -3.95 8.81 -6.94
N VAL A 82 -3.49 9.68 -7.84
CA VAL A 82 -2.80 9.36 -9.09
C VAL A 82 -1.47 10.10 -9.14
N TRP A 83 -0.38 9.39 -9.40
CA TRP A 83 0.94 9.99 -9.53
C TRP A 83 1.18 10.53 -10.95
N ASP A 84 1.51 11.82 -11.07
CA ASP A 84 2.05 12.41 -12.29
C ASP A 84 3.58 12.40 -12.23
N GLY A 85 4.19 11.38 -12.83
CA GLY A 85 5.65 11.22 -12.83
C GLY A 85 6.42 12.29 -13.60
N ALA A 86 5.80 12.97 -14.57
CA ALA A 86 6.45 14.04 -15.33
C ALA A 86 6.54 15.33 -14.50
N LYS A 87 5.48 15.64 -13.73
CA LYS A 87 5.44 16.82 -12.87
C LYS A 87 5.96 16.56 -11.45
N ARG A 88 6.07 15.29 -11.06
CA ARG A 88 6.37 14.83 -9.70
C ARG A 88 5.32 15.31 -8.69
N GLU A 89 4.06 15.19 -9.06
CA GLU A 89 2.90 15.65 -8.27
C GLU A 89 1.86 14.54 -8.08
N ILE A 90 1.12 14.60 -6.97
CA ILE A 90 -0.05 13.74 -6.74
C ILE A 90 -1.30 14.50 -7.20
N LYS A 91 -2.18 13.81 -7.93
CA LYS A 91 -3.49 14.30 -8.39
C LYS A 91 -4.59 13.42 -7.81
N GLY A 92 -5.82 13.94 -7.77
CA GLY A 92 -7.03 13.19 -7.45
C GLY A 92 -8.22 14.11 -7.31
#